data_AF-A0A6P1ZDS6-F1
#
_entry.id   AF-A0A6P1ZDS6-F1
#
_cell.length_a   1.000
_cell.length_b   1.000
_cell.length_c   1.000
_cell.angle_alpha   90.00
_cell.angle_beta   90.00
_cell.angle_gamma   90.00
#
_symmetry.space_group_name_H-M   'P 1'
#
loop_
_entity.id
_entity.type
_entity.pdbx_description
1 polymer ?
#
loop_
_entity_poly.entity_id
_entity_poly.type
_entity_poly.pdbx_seq_one_letter_code
_entity_poly.pdbx_strand_id
1 'polypeptide(L)'
;MVVPLLALACLLLASGVGVAHAQSKSGQSECGWDSLLKTACYNAQATDRTAQSAQSQKDFMEKSLRKVDEVENVPAEARRDVKRKIRQAIREMGDVSRSARDVSRSMERICGEKIVLRNRRSAAKKYDDLRQEINSAARRFNGLRDDFTGAIKLFNEALTDLAMYGSALPQIDTTQ
;
A
#
# COMPACT_ATOMS: atom_id res chain seq x y z
N MET A 1 16.95 17.05 -4.25
CA MET A 1 17.46 15.85 -3.54
C MET A 1 16.95 14.64 -4.30
N VAL A 2 17.86 13.86 -4.87
CA VAL A 2 17.56 12.75 -5.79
C VAL A 2 17.24 11.50 -4.98
N VAL A 3 15.97 11.08 -4.97
CA VAL A 3 15.54 9.79 -4.38
C VAL A 3 15.58 8.76 -5.51
N PRO A 4 16.18 7.57 -5.31
CA PRO A 4 16.52 6.70 -6.42
C PRO A 4 15.29 5.94 -6.93
N LEU A 5 14.99 6.10 -8.22
CA LEU A 5 14.06 5.31 -9.04
C LEU A 5 14.46 3.81 -9.20
N LEU A 6 15.20 3.25 -8.25
CA LEU A 6 15.82 1.91 -8.36
C LEU A 6 15.01 0.76 -7.77
N ALA A 7 13.79 1.00 -7.27
CA ALA A 7 12.95 -0.08 -6.77
C ALA A 7 12.07 -0.75 -7.85
N LEU A 8 11.93 -0.16 -9.04
CA LEU A 8 11.08 -0.69 -10.12
C LEU A 8 11.76 -1.65 -11.10
N ALA A 9 13.10 -1.75 -11.10
CA ALA A 9 13.82 -2.62 -12.04
C ALA A 9 13.92 -4.09 -11.57
N CYS A 10 13.85 -4.36 -10.26
CA CYS A 10 14.04 -5.72 -9.75
C CYS A 10 12.79 -6.62 -9.83
N LEU A 11 11.62 -6.07 -10.17
CA LEU A 11 10.37 -6.82 -10.27
C LEU A 11 10.04 -7.32 -11.69
N LEU A 12 10.79 -6.88 -12.71
CA LEU A 12 10.52 -7.22 -14.13
C LEU A 12 11.49 -8.25 -14.74
N LEU A 13 12.45 -8.79 -13.97
CA LEU A 13 13.38 -9.84 -14.44
C LEU A 13 12.98 -11.27 -14.07
N ALA A 14 11.80 -11.49 -13.50
CA ALA A 14 11.32 -12.83 -13.12
C ALA A 14 10.40 -13.49 -14.18
N SER A 15 10.29 -12.92 -15.38
CA SER A 15 9.58 -13.53 -16.52
C SER A 15 10.58 -13.92 -17.62
N GLY A 16 11.35 -14.98 -17.35
CA GLY A 16 12.24 -15.62 -18.32
C GLY A 16 12.13 -17.12 -18.21
N VAL A 17 11.36 -17.72 -19.11
CA VAL A 17 11.15 -19.16 -19.24
C VAL A 17 12.47 -19.84 -19.63
N GLY A 18 12.95 -20.75 -18.79
CA GLY A 18 14.02 -21.69 -19.09
C GLY A 18 13.63 -23.06 -18.56
N VAL A 19 13.14 -23.94 -19.44
CA VAL A 19 12.85 -25.34 -19.13
C VAL A 19 14.18 -26.05 -18.88
N ALA A 20 14.42 -26.52 -17.65
CA ALA A 20 15.49 -27.46 -17.35
C ALA A 20 14.96 -28.58 -16.44
N HIS A 21 14.89 -29.78 -17.03
CA HIS A 21 14.65 -31.04 -16.33
C HIS A 21 15.84 -31.42 -15.43
N ALA A 22 15.51 -32.04 -14.30
CA ALA A 22 16.32 -32.97 -13.49
C ALA A 22 17.55 -32.42 -12.71
N GLN A 23 17.36 -32.20 -11.40
CA GLN A 23 17.93 -33.04 -10.32
C GLN A 23 17.72 -32.33 -8.97
N SER A 24 16.82 -32.87 -8.15
CA SER A 24 16.51 -32.31 -6.83
C SER A 24 17.70 -32.43 -5.87
N LYS A 25 18.42 -31.35 -5.62
CA LYS A 25 19.31 -31.22 -4.46
C LYS A 25 18.61 -30.35 -3.41
N SER A 26 18.57 -30.82 -2.17
CA SER A 26 17.94 -30.18 -1.00
C SER A 26 18.26 -28.68 -0.84
N GLY A 27 19.42 -28.22 -1.34
CA GLY A 27 19.79 -26.80 -1.33
C GLY A 27 18.94 -25.89 -2.23
N GLN A 28 18.37 -26.38 -3.34
CA GLN A 28 17.50 -25.55 -4.19
C GLN A 28 16.16 -25.24 -3.53
N SER A 29 15.62 -26.18 -2.75
CA SER A 29 14.41 -25.93 -1.96
C SER A 29 14.70 -24.92 -0.84
N GLU A 30 15.82 -25.05 -0.12
CA GLU A 30 16.21 -24.12 0.94
C GLU A 30 16.43 -22.68 0.42
N CYS A 31 17.10 -22.51 -0.73
CA CYS A 31 17.23 -21.19 -1.37
C CYS A 31 15.89 -20.60 -1.82
N GLY A 32 14.96 -21.44 -2.31
CA GLY A 32 13.62 -21.00 -2.70
C GLY A 32 12.78 -20.52 -1.51
N TRP A 33 12.92 -21.17 -0.35
CA TRP A 33 12.26 -20.82 0.90
C TRP A 33 12.76 -19.51 1.48
N ASP A 34 14.07 -19.37 1.63
CA ASP A 34 14.69 -18.15 2.14
C ASP A 34 14.34 -16.93 1.27
N SER A 35 14.30 -17.12 -0.05
CA SER A 35 13.86 -16.08 -0.97
C SER A 35 12.40 -15.68 -0.71
N LEU A 36 11.51 -16.65 -0.51
CA LEU A 36 10.08 -16.41 -0.31
C LEU A 36 9.80 -15.69 1.02
N LEU A 37 10.49 -16.09 2.09
CA LEU A 37 10.44 -15.40 3.39
C LEU A 37 10.97 -13.98 3.29
N LYS A 38 12.13 -13.76 2.64
CA LYS A 38 12.68 -12.43 2.40
C LYS A 38 11.70 -11.54 1.62
N THR A 39 11.04 -12.08 0.60
CA THR A 39 9.99 -11.35 -0.14
C THR A 39 8.82 -10.99 0.76
N ALA A 40 8.34 -11.90 1.61
CA ALA A 40 7.28 -11.58 2.57
C ALA A 40 7.71 -10.48 3.55
N CYS A 41 8.92 -10.55 4.11
CA CYS A 41 9.46 -9.53 5.01
C CYS A 41 9.57 -8.15 4.32
N TYR A 42 10.07 -8.12 3.08
CA TYR A 42 10.16 -6.88 2.31
C TYR A 42 8.77 -6.29 2.03
N ASN A 43 7.81 -7.13 1.64
CA ASN A 43 6.45 -6.71 1.36
C ASN A 43 5.73 -6.21 2.63
N ALA A 44 5.96 -6.84 3.78
CA ALA A 44 5.49 -6.36 5.07
C ALA A 44 5.98 -4.93 5.35
N GLN A 45 7.29 -4.71 5.28
CA GLN A 45 7.88 -3.38 5.51
C GLN A 45 7.42 -2.34 4.50
N ALA A 46 7.26 -2.70 3.22
CA ALA A 46 6.73 -1.81 2.21
C ALA A 46 5.28 -1.42 2.52
N THR A 47 4.45 -2.40 2.88
CA THR A 47 3.03 -2.17 3.19
C THR A 47 2.85 -1.37 4.48
N ASP A 48 3.68 -1.60 5.50
CA ASP A 48 3.65 -0.81 6.74
C ASP A 48 3.97 0.66 6.48
N ARG A 49 4.97 0.95 5.63
CA ARG A 49 5.26 2.31 5.19
C ARG A 49 4.09 2.96 4.47
N THR A 50 3.37 2.20 3.63
CA THR A 50 2.12 2.69 3.02
C THR A 50 1.05 3.00 4.07
N ALA A 51 0.89 2.14 5.08
CA ALA A 51 -0.07 2.40 6.16
C ALA A 51 0.26 3.65 6.96
N GLN A 52 1.55 3.90 7.24
CA GLN A 52 2.05 5.10 7.91
C GLN A 52 1.85 6.35 7.04
N SER A 53 2.12 6.27 5.74
CA SER A 53 1.87 7.36 4.79
C SER A 53 0.39 7.70 4.73
N ALA A 54 -0.49 6.69 4.58
CA ALA A 54 -1.94 6.87 4.60
C ALA A 54 -2.44 7.53 5.88
N GLN A 55 -1.92 7.11 7.04
CA GLN A 55 -2.23 7.76 8.31
C GLN A 55 -1.81 9.24 8.32
N SER A 56 -0.59 9.54 7.87
CA SER A 56 -0.08 10.92 7.81
C SER A 56 -0.93 11.81 6.89
N GLN A 57 -1.35 11.28 5.73
CA GLN A 57 -2.24 11.98 4.81
C GLN A 57 -3.62 12.21 5.42
N LYS A 58 -4.19 11.20 6.09
CA LYS A 58 -5.46 11.34 6.81
C LYS A 58 -5.39 12.46 7.86
N ASP A 59 -4.34 12.49 8.66
CA ASP A 59 -4.16 13.50 9.71
C ASP A 59 -4.01 14.91 9.10
N PHE A 60 -3.35 15.01 7.95
CA PHE A 60 -3.29 16.25 7.19
C PHE A 60 -4.68 16.67 6.67
N MET A 61 -5.45 15.76 6.07
CA MET A 61 -6.81 16.03 5.60
C MET A 61 -7.73 16.48 6.74
N GLU A 62 -7.62 15.88 7.93
CA GLU A 62 -8.36 16.30 9.14
C GLU A 62 -7.97 17.71 9.62
N LYS A 63 -6.70 18.11 9.48
CA LYS A 63 -6.27 19.48 9.76
C LYS A 63 -6.84 20.46 8.73
N SER A 64 -6.80 20.10 7.45
CA SER A 64 -7.37 20.92 6.37
C SER A 64 -8.88 21.08 6.51
N LEU A 65 -9.60 20.02 6.92
CA LEU A 65 -11.04 20.09 7.20
C LEU A 65 -11.38 21.14 8.28
N ARG A 66 -10.55 21.26 9.31
CA ARG A 66 -10.72 22.28 10.37
C ARG A 66 -10.52 23.69 9.81
N LYS A 67 -9.52 23.87 8.96
CA LYS A 67 -9.25 25.16 8.30
C LYS A 67 -10.37 25.60 7.36
N VAL A 68 -11.11 24.66 6.74
CA VAL A 68 -12.27 25.00 5.89
C VAL A 68 -13.35 25.77 6.67
N ASP A 69 -13.47 25.57 7.99
CA ASP A 69 -14.41 26.35 8.82
C ASP A 69 -13.95 27.78 9.08
N GLU A 70 -12.64 28.05 8.97
CA GLU A 70 -12.02 29.37 9.17
C GLU A 70 -12.02 30.19 7.88
N VAL A 71 -12.39 29.59 6.74
CA VAL A 71 -12.41 30.30 5.47
C VAL A 71 -13.61 31.24 5.38
N GLU A 72 -13.28 32.53 5.30
CA GLU A 72 -14.21 33.62 5.02
C GLU A 72 -14.46 33.73 3.51
N ASN A 73 -15.59 34.30 3.11
CA ASN A 73 -15.97 34.52 1.70
C ASN A 73 -16.37 33.30 0.85
N VAL A 74 -16.59 32.13 1.47
CA VAL A 74 -17.17 30.96 0.79
C VAL A 74 -18.66 30.84 1.09
N PRO A 75 -19.53 30.70 0.07
CA PRO A 75 -20.95 30.43 0.27
C PRO A 75 -21.18 29.22 1.19
N ALA A 76 -22.16 29.30 2.08
CA ALA A 76 -22.40 28.25 3.07
C ALA A 76 -22.63 26.86 2.45
N GLU A 77 -23.28 26.80 1.29
CA GLU A 77 -23.51 25.56 0.53
C GLU A 77 -22.22 24.99 -0.05
N ALA A 78 -21.39 25.81 -0.69
CA ALA A 78 -20.08 25.40 -1.21
C ALA A 78 -19.17 24.89 -0.09
N ARG A 79 -19.13 25.59 1.06
CA ARG A 79 -18.39 25.13 2.24
C ARG A 79 -18.90 23.79 2.76
N ARG A 80 -20.22 23.56 2.80
CA ARG A 80 -20.79 22.27 3.19
C ARG A 80 -20.39 21.16 2.22
N ASP A 81 -20.38 21.42 0.92
CA ASP A 81 -19.99 20.45 -0.09
C ASP A 81 -18.50 20.09 0.02
N VAL A 82 -17.62 21.08 0.11
CA VAL A 82 -16.17 20.87 0.33
C VAL A 82 -15.93 20.04 1.58
N LYS A 83 -16.58 20.37 2.71
CA LYS A 83 -16.47 19.58 3.95
C LYS A 83 -16.95 18.15 3.77
N ARG A 84 -18.00 17.93 2.98
CA ARG A 84 -18.51 16.58 2.68
C ARG A 84 -17.48 15.77 1.90
N LYS A 85 -16.90 16.33 0.84
CA LYS A 85 -15.85 15.68 0.02
C LYS A 85 -14.59 15.38 0.83
N ILE A 86 -14.10 16.33 1.62
CA ILE A 86 -12.94 16.11 2.49
C ILE A 86 -13.23 15.00 3.53
N ARG A 87 -14.42 14.99 4.15
CA ARG A 87 -14.81 13.89 5.07
C ARG A 87 -14.87 12.54 4.39
N GLN A 88 -15.28 12.49 3.13
CA GLN A 88 -15.26 11.26 2.35
C GLN A 88 -13.81 10.80 2.11
N ALA A 89 -12.93 11.68 1.65
CA ALA A 89 -11.51 11.37 1.46
C ALA A 89 -10.83 10.89 2.77
N ILE A 90 -11.14 11.51 3.92
CA ILE A 90 -10.64 11.08 5.24
C ILE A 90 -11.07 9.64 5.56
N ARG A 91 -12.32 9.27 5.26
CA ARG A 91 -12.82 7.91 5.49
C ARG A 91 -12.10 6.90 4.60
N GLU A 92 -12.02 7.19 3.30
CA GLU A 92 -11.35 6.33 2.33
C GLU A 92 -9.87 6.13 2.68
N MET A 93 -9.16 7.20 3.05
CA MET A 93 -7.77 7.12 3.50
C MET A 93 -7.62 6.32 4.81
N GLY A 94 -8.60 6.40 5.70
CA GLY A 94 -8.66 5.57 6.91
C GLY A 94 -8.83 4.08 6.60
N ASP A 95 -9.65 3.75 5.60
CA ASP A 95 -9.83 2.37 5.12
C ASP A 95 -8.55 1.82 4.47
N VAL A 96 -7.87 2.66 3.68
CA VAL A 96 -6.55 2.32 3.11
C VAL A 96 -5.53 2.03 4.20
N SER A 97 -5.41 2.90 5.21
CA SER A 97 -4.44 2.71 6.31
C SER A 97 -4.70 1.42 7.09
N ARG A 98 -5.97 1.12 7.41
CA ARG A 98 -6.35 -0.14 8.09
C ARG A 98 -6.01 -1.36 7.26
N SER A 99 -6.43 -1.36 6.00
CA SER A 99 -6.23 -2.49 5.09
C SER A 99 -4.75 -2.74 4.81
N ALA A 100 -3.94 -1.68 4.70
CA ALA A 100 -2.50 -1.79 4.57
C ALA A 100 -1.88 -2.43 5.84
N ARG A 101 -2.28 -2.03 7.05
CA ARG A 101 -1.81 -2.70 8.28
C ARG A 101 -2.16 -4.18 8.31
N ASP A 102 -3.36 -4.55 7.87
CA ASP A 102 -3.79 -5.95 7.84
C ASP A 102 -2.97 -6.78 6.84
N VAL A 103 -2.69 -6.23 5.66
CA VAL A 103 -1.80 -6.85 4.67
C VAL A 103 -0.37 -6.96 5.21
N SER A 104 0.14 -5.91 5.86
CA SER A 104 1.46 -5.92 6.49
C SER A 104 1.56 -7.04 7.53
N ARG A 105 0.62 -7.12 8.47
CA ARG A 105 0.58 -8.18 9.49
C ARG A 105 0.50 -9.58 8.90
N SER A 106 -0.26 -9.77 7.82
CA SER A 106 -0.32 -11.05 7.12
C SER A 106 1.05 -11.44 6.55
N MET A 107 1.77 -10.48 5.98
CA MET A 107 3.12 -10.70 5.45
C MET A 107 4.15 -10.88 6.56
N GLU A 108 4.04 -10.16 7.69
CA GLU A 108 4.90 -10.35 8.87
C GLU A 108 4.74 -11.75 9.47
N ARG A 109 3.50 -12.26 9.53
CA ARG A 109 3.25 -13.63 9.98
C ARG A 109 4.00 -14.64 9.11
N ILE A 110 3.96 -14.47 7.79
CA ILE A 110 4.68 -15.33 6.84
C ILE A 110 6.20 -15.17 7.03
N CYS A 111 6.69 -13.93 7.14
CA CYS A 111 8.10 -13.61 7.37
C CYS A 111 8.65 -14.26 8.66
N GLY A 112 7.84 -14.32 9.72
CA GLY A 112 8.21 -14.93 11.00
C GLY A 112 8.05 -16.45 11.05
N GLU A 113 7.57 -17.09 9.98
CA GLU A 113 7.22 -18.50 10.00
C GLU A 113 8.47 -19.39 9.99
N LYS A 114 8.74 -20.07 11.13
CA LYS A 114 9.76 -21.11 11.22
C LYS A 114 9.18 -22.43 10.72
N ILE A 115 9.62 -22.85 9.54
CA ILE A 115 9.10 -24.06 8.91
C ILE A 115 10.02 -25.25 9.22
N VAL A 116 9.52 -26.20 10.02
CA VAL A 116 10.18 -27.49 10.27
C VAL A 116 9.44 -28.57 9.47
N LEU A 117 10.06 -29.07 8.40
CA LEU A 117 9.40 -30.02 7.50
C LEU A 117 10.03 -31.41 7.64
N ARG A 118 9.22 -32.38 8.08
CA ARG A 118 9.64 -33.77 8.28
C ARG A 118 9.72 -34.58 6.97
N ASN A 119 9.09 -34.14 5.88
CA ASN A 119 9.16 -34.82 4.58
C ASN A 119 9.02 -33.83 3.40
N ARG A 120 9.50 -34.25 2.22
CA ARG A 120 9.52 -33.44 0.98
C ARG A 120 8.13 -33.04 0.45
N ARG A 121 7.11 -33.87 0.62
CA ARG A 121 5.77 -33.61 0.07
C ARG A 121 5.04 -32.53 0.86
N SER A 122 5.13 -32.60 2.19
CA SER A 122 4.63 -31.57 3.10
C SER A 122 5.39 -30.25 2.90
N ALA A 123 6.69 -30.32 2.58
CA ALA A 123 7.48 -29.15 2.22
C ALA A 123 6.92 -28.45 0.98
N ALA A 124 6.85 -29.18 -0.14
CA ALA A 124 6.36 -28.63 -1.40
C ALA A 124 4.95 -28.03 -1.27
N LYS A 125 4.03 -28.72 -0.61
CA LYS A 125 2.67 -28.19 -0.39
C LYS A 125 2.69 -26.87 0.38
N LYS A 126 3.42 -26.81 1.49
CA LYS A 126 3.51 -25.59 2.30
C LYS A 126 4.16 -24.43 1.53
N TYR A 127 5.05 -24.73 0.58
CA TYR A 127 5.69 -23.72 -0.27
C TYR A 127 4.66 -23.08 -1.18
N ASP A 128 3.87 -23.92 -1.84
CA ASP A 128 2.83 -23.48 -2.76
C ASP A 128 1.74 -22.68 -2.02
N ASP A 129 1.33 -23.13 -0.84
CA ASP A 129 0.35 -22.44 0.01
C ASP A 129 0.84 -21.01 0.36
N LEU A 130 2.08 -20.88 0.86
CA LEU A 130 2.66 -19.58 1.22
C LEU A 130 2.90 -18.68 0.00
N ARG A 131 3.31 -19.25 -1.13
CA ARG A 131 3.45 -18.51 -2.39
C ARG A 131 2.10 -17.94 -2.84
N GLN A 132 1.02 -18.69 -2.70
CA GLN A 132 -0.32 -18.22 -3.01
C GLN A 132 -0.78 -17.11 -2.06
N GLU A 133 -0.51 -17.24 -0.76
CA GLU A 133 -0.80 -16.21 0.24
C GLU A 133 -0.09 -14.89 -0.07
N ILE A 134 1.22 -14.94 -0.38
CA ILE A 134 2.00 -13.75 -0.78
C ILE A 134 1.39 -13.10 -2.04
N ASN A 135 1.07 -13.90 -3.06
CA ASN A 135 0.48 -13.37 -4.30
C ASN A 135 -0.92 -12.77 -4.09
N SER A 136 -1.71 -13.33 -3.17
CA SER A 136 -3.01 -12.78 -2.78
C SER A 136 -2.85 -11.44 -2.07
N ALA A 137 -1.95 -11.36 -1.09
CA ALA A 137 -1.65 -10.15 -0.35
C ALA A 137 -1.05 -9.04 -1.24
N ALA A 138 -0.18 -9.39 -2.19
CA ALA A 138 0.35 -8.45 -3.19
C ALA A 138 -0.75 -7.86 -4.10
N ARG A 139 -1.73 -8.68 -4.51
CA ARG A 139 -2.89 -8.19 -5.28
C ARG A 139 -3.75 -7.23 -4.48
N ARG A 140 -3.99 -7.53 -3.19
CA ARG A 140 -4.71 -6.62 -2.29
C ARG A 140 -3.96 -5.29 -2.15
N PHE A 141 -2.63 -5.34 -1.99
CA PHE A 141 -1.81 -4.13 -1.93
C PHE A 141 -1.92 -3.25 -3.19
N ASN A 142 -1.94 -3.86 -4.38
CA ASN A 142 -2.13 -3.10 -5.62
C ASN A 142 -3.50 -2.39 -5.65
N GLY A 143 -4.57 -3.02 -5.19
CA GLY A 143 -5.88 -2.36 -5.05
C GLY A 143 -5.83 -1.16 -4.09
N LEU A 144 -5.14 -1.31 -2.95
CA LEU A 144 -4.97 -0.21 -1.99
C LEU A 144 -4.24 0.99 -2.56
N ARG A 145 -3.35 0.80 -3.53
CA ARG A 145 -2.65 1.90 -4.21
C ARG A 145 -3.61 2.76 -5.03
N ASP A 146 -4.57 2.11 -5.69
CA ASP A 146 -5.57 2.81 -6.48
C ASP A 146 -6.54 3.58 -5.56
N ASP A 147 -6.97 2.96 -4.46
CA ASP A 147 -7.80 3.60 -3.42
C ASP A 147 -7.09 4.80 -2.76
N PHE A 148 -5.80 4.65 -2.44
CA PHE A 148 -4.97 5.73 -1.91
C PHE A 148 -4.92 6.93 -2.85
N THR A 149 -4.71 6.66 -4.14
CA THR A 149 -4.67 7.70 -5.19
C THR A 149 -6.04 8.36 -5.36
N GLY A 150 -7.12 7.56 -5.30
CA GLY A 150 -8.50 8.06 -5.36
C GLY A 150 -8.84 9.01 -4.23
N ALA A 151 -8.49 8.65 -2.99
CA ALA A 151 -8.72 9.49 -1.82
C ALA A 151 -7.97 10.82 -1.89
N ILE A 152 -6.73 10.83 -2.39
CA ILE A 152 -5.97 12.07 -2.61
C ILE A 152 -6.62 12.94 -3.68
N LYS A 153 -7.04 12.35 -4.81
CA LYS A 153 -7.72 13.09 -5.88
C LYS A 153 -9.00 13.76 -5.36
N LEU A 154 -9.84 13.01 -4.66
CA LEU A 154 -11.08 13.54 -4.09
C LEU A 154 -10.81 14.71 -3.12
N PHE A 155 -9.74 14.61 -2.32
CA PHE A 155 -9.31 15.68 -1.44
C PHE A 155 -8.83 16.91 -2.22
N ASN A 156 -7.98 16.73 -3.22
CA ASN A 156 -7.45 17.83 -4.04
C ASN A 156 -8.54 18.52 -4.87
N GLU A 157 -9.52 17.77 -5.36
CA GLU A 157 -10.72 18.31 -6.02
C GLU A 157 -11.51 19.20 -5.05
N ALA A 158 -11.73 18.75 -3.82
CA ALA A 158 -12.41 19.54 -2.80
C ALA A 158 -11.66 20.84 -2.45
N LEU A 159 -10.32 20.81 -2.43
CA LEU A 159 -9.52 22.02 -2.24
C LEU A 159 -9.54 22.94 -3.46
N THR A 160 -9.64 22.40 -4.67
CA THR A 160 -9.78 23.18 -5.90
C THR A 160 -11.11 23.92 -5.92
N ASP A 161 -12.19 23.25 -5.50
CA ASP A 161 -13.51 23.88 -5.36
C ASP A 161 -13.47 25.06 -4.38
N LEU A 162 -12.72 24.91 -3.28
CA LEU A 162 -12.51 25.98 -2.30
C LEU A 162 -11.69 27.14 -2.88
N ALA A 163 -10.69 26.84 -3.70
CA ALA A 163 -9.82 27.84 -4.34
C ALA A 163 -10.56 28.73 -5.34
N MET A 164 -11.66 28.26 -5.95
CA MET A 164 -12.53 29.08 -6.81
C MET A 164 -13.11 30.31 -6.07
N TYR A 165 -13.15 30.26 -4.73
CA TYR A 165 -13.62 31.36 -3.88
C TYR A 165 -12.48 32.17 -3.26
N GLY A 166 -11.29 32.15 -3.87
CA GLY A 166 -10.13 32.93 -3.44
C GLY A 166 -9.40 32.37 -2.21
N SER A 167 -9.70 31.14 -1.81
CA SER A 167 -9.16 30.52 -0.60
C SER A 167 -8.30 29.30 -0.92
N ALA A 168 -6.98 29.45 -0.86
CA ALA A 168 -6.04 28.39 -1.17
C ALA A 168 -5.57 27.67 0.10
N LEU A 169 -5.97 26.41 0.26
CA LEU A 169 -5.35 25.49 1.22
C LEU A 169 -4.30 24.63 0.51
N PRO A 170 -3.23 24.19 1.20
CA PRO A 170 -2.19 23.37 0.58
C PRO A 170 -2.76 22.03 0.10
N GLN A 171 -2.43 21.66 -1.14
CA GLN A 171 -2.79 20.38 -1.74
C GLN A 171 -1.80 19.28 -1.37
N ILE A 172 -2.24 18.02 -1.47
CA ILE A 172 -1.35 16.87 -1.33
C ILE A 172 -0.75 16.57 -2.70
N ASP A 173 0.57 16.54 -2.79
CA ASP A 173 1.27 16.14 -4.01
C ASP A 173 1.08 14.64 -4.26
N THR A 174 0.54 14.29 -5.43
CA THR A 174 0.35 12.90 -5.86
C THR A 174 1.64 12.23 -6.36
N THR A 175 2.76 12.95 -6.43
CA THR A 175 4.03 12.44 -6.99
C THR A 175 5.02 11.85 -5.97
N GLN A 176 4.65 11.73 -4.69
CA GLN A 176 5.50 11.10 -3.65
C GLN A 176 5.23 9.62 -3.42
#